data_AF-A0A9D5TAA1-F1
#
_entry.id   AF-A0A9D5TAA1-F1
#
_cell.length_a   1.000
_cell.length_b   1.000
_cell.length_c   1.000
_cell.angle_alpha   90.00
_cell.angle_beta   90.00
_cell.angle_gamma   90.00
#
_symmetry.space_group_name_H-M   'P 1'
#
loop_
_entity.id
_entity.type
_entity.pdbx_description
1 polymer ?
#
loop_
_entity_poly.entity_id
_entity_poly.type
_entity_poly.pdbx_seq_one_letter_code
_entity_poly.pdbx_strand_id
1 'polypeptide(L)'
;MNNQPLDSESASFALQYSWEIHRQAFGPILEPAFTENPQVRILLTNALNHISRREIKRGMELLQEIHPYCIYNEDKAAWAFFVGLCFEMGGAREQMLEWYEKAGNIGHRFYLPYLKLAKAAHSAAQFNKAKEYYNTAIDCLLEMPEDDRSETILGSAYTNLTSCLTMLHQYTEAEKAWKTAQKYPAQPGADATAAILYAAMGDAEKTEKHIGQLKLKHPAWLQQTKEMTDQILNGTHPAFPETD
;
A
#
# COMPACT_ATOMS: atom_id res chain seq x y z
N MET A 1 -6.00 16.83 40.58
CA MET A 1 -5.79 16.74 39.12
C MET A 1 -7.00 17.39 38.47
N ASN A 2 -6.87 18.61 37.95
CA ASN A 2 -7.95 19.36 37.32
C ASN A 2 -8.24 18.77 35.94
N ASN A 3 -9.39 18.11 35.78
CA ASN A 3 -10.05 17.96 34.48
C ASN A 3 -10.75 19.29 34.18
N GLN A 4 -10.06 20.23 33.54
CA GLN A 4 -10.75 21.29 32.81
C GLN A 4 -11.27 20.70 31.50
N PRO A 5 -12.54 20.92 31.13
CA PRO A 5 -13.04 20.56 29.81
C PRO A 5 -12.24 21.35 28.77
N LEU A 6 -11.79 20.67 27.70
CA LEU A 6 -11.23 21.38 26.53
C LEU A 6 -12.27 22.41 26.08
N ASP A 7 -11.84 23.66 25.88
CA ASP A 7 -12.71 24.68 25.29
C ASP A 7 -13.12 24.25 23.87
N SER A 8 -14.24 24.79 23.38
CA SER A 8 -14.81 24.36 22.10
C SER A 8 -13.89 24.63 20.90
N GLU A 9 -13.01 25.63 21.00
CA GLU A 9 -12.05 25.98 19.94
C GLU A 9 -10.90 24.97 19.87
N SER A 10 -10.35 24.56 21.02
CA SER A 10 -9.30 23.53 21.10
C SER A 10 -9.79 22.15 20.65
N ALA A 11 -11.05 21.80 20.96
CA ALA A 11 -11.67 20.57 20.48
C ALA A 11 -11.85 20.57 18.94
N SER A 12 -12.30 21.70 18.38
CA SER A 12 -12.44 21.88 16.93
C SER A 12 -11.07 21.79 16.21
N PHE A 13 -10.06 22.47 16.75
CA PHE A 13 -8.70 22.41 16.23
C PHE A 13 -8.12 20.98 16.25
N ALA A 14 -8.32 20.25 17.35
CA ALA A 14 -7.84 18.87 17.48
C ALA A 14 -8.49 17.93 16.45
N LEU A 15 -9.78 18.10 16.17
CA LEU A 15 -10.49 17.33 15.14
C LEU A 15 -10.01 17.65 13.73
N GLN A 16 -9.82 18.94 13.42
CA GLN A 16 -9.29 19.35 12.12
C GLN A 16 -7.87 18.83 11.90
N TYR A 17 -7.03 18.90 12.93
CA TYR A 17 -5.67 18.35 12.89
C TYR A 17 -5.68 16.83 12.68
N SER A 18 -6.58 16.12 13.37
CA SER A 18 -6.75 14.68 13.21
C SER A 18 -7.23 14.29 11.81
N TRP A 19 -8.19 15.02 11.26
CA TRP A 19 -8.64 14.83 9.87
C TRP A 19 -7.47 14.99 8.90
N GLU A 20 -6.66 16.03 9.06
CA GLU A 20 -5.52 16.30 8.18
C GLU A 20 -4.48 15.17 8.20
N ILE A 21 -4.18 14.60 9.38
CA ILE A 21 -3.29 13.43 9.49
C ILE A 21 -3.85 12.24 8.69
N HIS A 22 -5.14 11.93 8.87
CA HIS A 22 -5.75 10.81 8.15
C HIS A 22 -5.87 11.10 6.65
N ARG A 23 -6.11 12.35 6.26
CA ARG A 23 -6.14 12.80 4.86
C ARG A 23 -4.79 12.63 4.18
N GLN A 24 -3.68 12.90 4.88
CA GLN A 24 -2.35 12.63 4.32
C GLN A 24 -2.11 11.13 4.07
N ALA A 25 -2.68 10.25 4.89
CA ALA A 25 -2.54 8.80 4.74
C ALA A 25 -3.54 8.19 3.74
N PHE A 26 -4.76 8.73 3.66
CA PHE A 26 -5.90 8.11 2.99
C PHE A 26 -6.63 9.07 2.03
N GLY A 27 -6.06 10.21 1.70
CA GLY A 27 -6.71 11.31 0.95
C GLY A 27 -7.59 10.88 -0.22
N PRO A 28 -7.08 10.05 -1.16
CA PRO A 28 -7.86 9.62 -2.32
C PRO A 28 -9.18 8.92 -1.99
N ILE A 29 -9.27 8.24 -0.85
CA ILE A 29 -10.50 7.58 -0.41
C ILE A 29 -11.24 8.36 0.71
N LEU A 30 -10.54 9.21 1.45
CA LEU A 30 -11.09 9.96 2.58
C LEU A 30 -11.70 11.30 2.16
N GLU A 31 -11.05 12.05 1.28
CA GLU A 31 -11.50 13.38 0.84
C GLU A 31 -12.87 13.41 0.16
N PRO A 32 -13.22 12.48 -0.73
CA PRO A 32 -14.54 12.47 -1.34
C PRO A 32 -15.62 11.86 -0.43
N ALA A 33 -15.23 11.23 0.69
CA ALA A 33 -16.17 10.58 1.59
C ALA A 33 -16.97 11.62 2.41
N PHE A 34 -18.29 11.45 2.44
CA PHE A 34 -19.24 12.20 3.26
C PHE A 34 -19.14 13.72 3.10
N THR A 35 -18.87 14.23 1.89
CA THR A 35 -18.78 15.70 1.61
C THR A 35 -20.03 16.44 2.06
N GLU A 36 -21.19 15.84 1.84
CA GLU A 36 -22.50 16.41 2.16
C GLU A 36 -22.87 16.30 3.65
N ASN A 37 -22.07 15.58 4.47
CA ASN A 37 -22.38 15.35 5.87
C ASN A 37 -21.16 15.55 6.80
N PRO A 38 -20.88 16.80 7.19
CA PRO A 38 -19.76 17.14 8.07
C PRO A 38 -19.78 16.42 9.42
N GLN A 39 -20.97 16.12 9.96
CA GLN A 39 -21.09 15.39 11.23
C GLN A 39 -20.59 13.95 11.10
N VAL A 40 -20.89 13.30 9.98
CA VAL A 40 -20.37 11.96 9.71
C VAL A 40 -18.87 11.97 9.49
N ARG A 41 -18.28 13.03 8.91
CA ARG A 41 -16.81 13.19 8.84
C ARG A 41 -16.16 13.26 10.21
N ILE A 42 -16.80 13.91 11.19
CA ILE A 42 -16.32 13.94 12.58
C ILE A 42 -16.36 12.53 13.19
N LEU A 43 -17.47 11.81 13.01
CA LEU A 43 -17.59 10.41 13.47
C LEU A 43 -16.53 9.51 12.82
N LEU A 44 -16.31 9.67 11.52
CA LEU A 44 -15.29 8.92 10.79
C LEU A 44 -13.89 9.22 11.33
N THR A 45 -13.57 10.50 11.54
CA THR A 45 -12.30 10.93 12.15
C THR A 45 -12.09 10.28 13.53
N ASN A 46 -13.14 10.24 14.34
CA ASN A 46 -13.11 9.57 15.65
C ASN A 46 -12.88 8.06 15.51
N ALA A 47 -13.54 7.40 14.56
CA ALA A 47 -13.31 5.98 14.28
C ALA A 47 -11.85 5.72 13.91
N LEU A 48 -11.28 6.53 13.02
CA LEU A 48 -9.87 6.42 12.60
C LEU A 48 -8.88 6.67 13.74
N ASN A 49 -9.21 7.55 14.69
CA ASN A 49 -8.40 7.76 15.89
C ASN A 49 -8.40 6.54 16.82
N HIS A 50 -9.53 5.87 16.99
CA HIS A 50 -9.58 4.62 17.75
C HIS A 50 -8.79 3.51 17.04
N ILE A 51 -8.93 3.39 15.72
CA ILE A 51 -8.20 2.40 14.92
C ILE A 51 -6.68 2.63 15.01
N SER A 52 -6.21 3.88 14.89
CA SER A 52 -4.78 4.20 14.96
C SER A 52 -4.18 3.84 16.32
N ARG A 53 -4.96 4.01 17.40
CA ARG A 53 -4.63 3.61 18.79
C ARG A 53 -4.81 2.12 19.08
N ARG A 54 -5.15 1.31 18.07
CA ARG A 54 -5.45 -0.14 18.20
C ARG A 54 -6.68 -0.46 19.05
N GLU A 55 -7.59 0.48 19.22
CA GLU A 55 -8.88 0.30 19.91
C GLU A 55 -9.93 -0.23 18.93
N ILE A 56 -9.66 -1.40 18.33
CA ILE A 56 -10.35 -1.92 17.13
C ILE A 56 -11.86 -2.07 17.34
N LYS A 57 -12.28 -2.57 18.49
CA LYS A 57 -13.70 -2.71 18.83
C LYS A 57 -14.42 -1.37 18.75
N ARG A 58 -13.84 -0.33 19.33
CA ARG A 58 -14.45 1.01 19.36
C ARG A 58 -14.46 1.66 17.97
N GLY A 59 -13.38 1.49 17.21
CA GLY A 59 -13.33 1.89 15.81
C GLY A 59 -14.44 1.26 14.98
N MET A 60 -14.65 -0.06 15.12
CA MET A 60 -15.71 -0.78 14.42
C MET A 60 -17.12 -0.34 14.82
N GLU A 61 -17.38 -0.12 16.11
CA GLU A 61 -18.67 0.38 16.59
C GLU A 61 -19.04 1.72 15.92
N LEU A 62 -18.08 2.66 15.83
CA LEU A 62 -18.29 3.94 15.17
C LEU A 62 -18.48 3.79 13.67
N LEU A 63 -17.76 2.89 13.00
CA LEU A 63 -17.99 2.60 11.58
C LEU A 63 -19.40 2.02 11.36
N GLN A 64 -19.90 1.16 12.25
CA GLN A 64 -21.28 0.66 12.16
C GLN A 64 -22.31 1.76 12.34
N GLU A 65 -22.06 2.74 13.22
CA GLU A 65 -22.90 3.92 13.38
C GLU A 65 -22.93 4.81 12.12
N ILE A 66 -21.83 4.87 11.38
CA ILE A 66 -21.71 5.62 10.13
C ILE A 66 -22.40 4.92 8.95
N HIS A 67 -22.54 3.60 8.99
CA HIS A 67 -23.02 2.80 7.84
C HIS A 67 -24.34 3.30 7.20
N PRO A 68 -25.39 3.67 7.97
CA PRO A 68 -26.65 4.17 7.40
C PRO A 68 -26.51 5.46 6.58
N TYR A 69 -25.41 6.19 6.75
CA TYR A 69 -25.14 7.44 6.04
C TYR A 69 -24.33 7.25 4.76
N CYS A 70 -24.00 6.01 4.37
CA CYS A 70 -23.26 5.70 3.15
C CYS A 70 -24.16 5.78 1.91
N ILE A 71 -24.43 6.99 1.44
CA ILE A 71 -25.37 7.24 0.34
C ILE A 71 -24.67 7.07 -1.00
N TYR A 72 -23.53 7.73 -1.18
CA TYR A 72 -22.79 7.78 -2.43
C TYR A 72 -21.76 6.63 -2.53
N ASN A 73 -21.21 6.40 -3.73
CA ASN A 73 -20.25 5.33 -3.92
C ASN A 73 -18.93 5.61 -3.17
N GLU A 74 -18.55 6.87 -3.10
CA GLU A 74 -17.39 7.38 -2.37
C GLU A 74 -17.52 7.06 -0.87
N ASP A 75 -18.70 7.29 -0.29
CA ASP A 75 -19.00 6.96 1.11
C ASP A 75 -18.88 5.45 1.35
N LYS A 76 -19.51 4.65 0.47
CA LYS A 76 -19.54 3.19 0.58
C LYS A 76 -18.15 2.59 0.42
N ALA A 77 -17.34 3.12 -0.51
CA ALA A 77 -15.98 2.68 -0.74
C ALA A 77 -15.09 3.01 0.46
N ALA A 78 -15.16 4.24 0.98
CA ALA A 78 -14.42 4.65 2.17
C ALA A 78 -14.80 3.83 3.38
N TRP A 79 -16.10 3.66 3.62
CA TRP A 79 -16.60 2.83 4.71
C TRP A 79 -16.11 1.39 4.60
N ALA A 80 -16.27 0.75 3.43
CA ALA A 80 -15.79 -0.62 3.20
C ALA A 80 -14.27 -0.74 3.41
N PHE A 81 -13.49 0.23 2.93
CA PHE A 81 -12.04 0.25 3.13
C PHE A 81 -11.66 0.36 4.61
N PHE A 82 -12.29 1.25 5.37
CA PHE A 82 -11.98 1.41 6.79
C PHE A 82 -12.47 0.25 7.65
N VAL A 83 -13.54 -0.43 7.26
CA VAL A 83 -13.92 -1.74 7.82
C VAL A 83 -12.82 -2.78 7.55
N GLY A 84 -12.30 -2.84 6.33
CA GLY A 84 -11.14 -3.67 5.97
C GLY A 84 -9.89 -3.34 6.80
N LEU A 85 -9.62 -2.06 7.03
CA LEU A 85 -8.51 -1.59 7.87
C LEU A 85 -8.70 -2.02 9.33
N CYS A 86 -9.91 -1.99 9.88
CA CYS A 86 -10.20 -2.54 11.21
C CYS A 86 -9.84 -4.03 11.29
N PHE A 87 -10.23 -4.83 10.29
CA PHE A 87 -9.89 -6.25 10.26
C PHE A 87 -8.40 -6.48 10.08
N GLU A 88 -7.70 -5.69 9.25
CA GLU A 88 -6.24 -5.71 9.12
C GLU A 88 -5.57 -5.51 10.48
N MET A 89 -6.01 -4.49 11.22
CA MET A 89 -5.43 -4.11 12.50
C MET A 89 -5.81 -5.09 13.63
N GLY A 90 -6.92 -5.82 13.47
CA GLY A 90 -7.33 -6.93 14.33
C GLY A 90 -6.74 -8.29 13.95
N GLY A 91 -5.95 -8.39 12.88
CA GLY A 91 -5.33 -9.65 12.42
C GLY A 91 -6.29 -10.62 11.71
N ALA A 92 -7.50 -10.18 11.35
CA ALA A 92 -8.52 -10.98 10.70
C ALA A 92 -8.34 -10.94 9.17
N ARG A 93 -7.40 -11.75 8.67
CA ARG A 93 -6.92 -11.67 7.28
C ARG A 93 -8.00 -11.90 6.23
N GLU A 94 -8.86 -12.91 6.40
CA GLU A 94 -9.88 -13.25 5.40
C GLU A 94 -10.89 -12.11 5.22
N GLN A 95 -11.41 -11.59 6.33
CA GLN A 95 -12.33 -10.46 6.34
C GLN A 95 -11.67 -9.20 5.78
N MET A 96 -10.40 -8.94 6.12
CA MET A 96 -9.65 -7.82 5.57
C MET A 96 -9.62 -7.85 4.03
N LEU A 97 -9.34 -9.02 3.44
CA LEU A 97 -9.30 -9.17 1.99
C LEU A 97 -10.69 -8.95 1.36
N GLU A 98 -11.73 -9.55 1.93
CA GLU A 98 -13.10 -9.40 1.46
C GLU A 98 -13.54 -7.92 1.44
N TRP A 99 -13.23 -7.18 2.49
CA TRP A 99 -13.61 -5.77 2.60
C TRP A 99 -12.79 -4.84 1.70
N TYR A 100 -11.51 -5.11 1.49
CA TYR A 100 -10.74 -4.37 0.48
C TYR A 100 -11.20 -4.68 -0.95
N GLU A 101 -11.59 -5.91 -1.25
CA GLU A 101 -12.17 -6.25 -2.55
C GLU A 101 -13.52 -5.53 -2.77
N LYS A 102 -14.39 -5.52 -1.75
CA LYS A 102 -15.62 -4.72 -1.77
C LYS A 102 -15.34 -3.24 -2.02
N ALA A 103 -14.39 -2.65 -1.30
CA ALA A 103 -14.03 -1.24 -1.47
C ALA A 103 -13.55 -0.92 -2.89
N GLY A 104 -12.67 -1.76 -3.45
CA GLY A 104 -12.17 -1.61 -4.82
C GLY A 104 -13.26 -1.71 -5.89
N ASN A 105 -14.25 -2.60 -5.68
CA ASN A 105 -15.34 -2.82 -6.63
C ASN A 105 -16.42 -1.72 -6.65
N ILE A 106 -16.44 -0.83 -5.65
CA ILE A 106 -17.47 0.22 -5.53
C ILE A 106 -17.16 1.43 -6.41
N GLY A 107 -15.89 1.70 -6.73
CA GLY A 107 -15.53 2.91 -7.46
C GLY A 107 -14.18 2.86 -8.15
N HIS A 108 -14.11 3.52 -9.30
CA HIS A 108 -12.88 3.74 -10.05
C HIS A 108 -12.00 4.79 -9.36
N ARG A 109 -10.67 4.66 -9.46
CA ARG A 109 -9.62 5.56 -8.90
C ARG A 109 -9.18 5.35 -7.45
N PHE A 110 -9.81 4.44 -6.69
CA PHE A 110 -9.33 4.10 -5.35
C PHE A 110 -8.21 3.05 -5.42
N TYR A 111 -6.96 3.50 -5.57
CA TYR A 111 -5.82 2.60 -5.68
C TYR A 111 -5.46 1.86 -4.37
N LEU A 112 -5.81 2.44 -3.21
CA LEU A 112 -5.38 1.93 -1.90
C LEU A 112 -5.85 0.49 -1.60
N PRO A 113 -7.14 0.13 -1.80
CA PRO A 113 -7.59 -1.27 -1.69
C PRO A 113 -6.76 -2.22 -2.56
N TYR A 114 -6.50 -1.86 -3.82
CA TYR A 114 -5.71 -2.69 -4.74
C TYR A 114 -4.26 -2.86 -4.28
N LEU A 115 -3.61 -1.81 -3.75
CA LEU A 115 -2.26 -1.96 -3.17
C LEU A 115 -2.24 -2.90 -1.96
N LYS A 116 -3.28 -2.86 -1.11
CA LYS A 116 -3.40 -3.77 0.04
C LYS A 116 -3.60 -5.21 -0.41
N LEU A 117 -4.50 -5.44 -1.36
CA LEU A 117 -4.75 -6.74 -1.96
C LEU A 117 -3.50 -7.29 -2.68
N ALA A 118 -2.80 -6.44 -3.44
CA ALA A 118 -1.56 -6.80 -4.15
C ALA A 118 -0.48 -7.28 -3.18
N LYS A 119 -0.22 -6.51 -2.11
CA LYS A 119 0.74 -6.89 -1.06
C LYS A 119 0.36 -8.20 -0.40
N ALA A 120 -0.92 -8.37 -0.07
CA ALA A 120 -1.40 -9.59 0.57
C ALA A 120 -1.27 -10.82 -0.34
N ALA A 121 -1.60 -10.70 -1.63
CA ALA A 121 -1.42 -11.75 -2.63
C ALA A 121 0.07 -12.07 -2.85
N HIS A 122 0.93 -11.04 -2.92
CA HIS A 122 2.38 -11.19 -3.05
C HIS A 122 2.94 -12.00 -1.87
N SER A 123 2.64 -11.63 -0.63
CA SER A 123 3.09 -12.36 0.57
C SER A 123 2.56 -13.80 0.64
N ALA A 124 1.47 -14.11 -0.05
CA ALA A 124 0.91 -15.46 -0.18
C ALA A 124 1.46 -16.23 -1.39
N ALA A 125 2.51 -15.72 -2.06
CA ALA A 125 3.07 -16.26 -3.30
C ALA A 125 2.06 -16.39 -4.46
N GLN A 126 0.95 -15.64 -4.42
CA GLN A 126 -0.05 -15.58 -5.49
C GLN A 126 0.34 -14.50 -6.50
N PHE A 127 1.50 -14.64 -7.14
CA PHE A 127 2.13 -13.58 -7.92
C PHE A 127 1.28 -13.13 -9.13
N ASN A 128 0.53 -14.03 -9.79
CA ASN A 128 -0.37 -13.61 -10.87
C ASN A 128 -1.47 -12.65 -10.38
N LYS A 129 -2.11 -12.97 -9.25
CA LYS A 129 -3.13 -12.11 -8.62
C LYS A 129 -2.53 -10.81 -8.10
N ALA A 130 -1.33 -10.87 -7.52
CA ALA A 130 -0.61 -9.68 -7.07
C ALA A 130 -0.29 -8.73 -8.24
N LYS A 131 0.17 -9.26 -9.38
CA LYS A 131 0.44 -8.51 -10.60
C LYS A 131 -0.82 -7.78 -11.10
N GLU A 132 -1.95 -8.46 -11.17
CA GLU A 132 -3.24 -7.86 -11.57
C GLU A 132 -3.58 -6.67 -10.67
N TYR A 133 -3.55 -6.85 -9.35
CA TYR A 133 -3.85 -5.76 -8.43
C TYR A 133 -2.83 -4.61 -8.47
N TYR A 134 -1.53 -4.87 -8.64
CA TYR A 134 -0.55 -3.80 -8.82
C TYR A 134 -0.82 -3.00 -10.09
N ASN A 135 -1.15 -3.65 -11.20
CA ASN A 135 -1.52 -2.96 -12.44
C ASN A 135 -2.78 -2.11 -12.23
N THR A 136 -3.84 -2.66 -11.63
CA THR A 136 -5.06 -1.87 -11.35
C THR A 136 -4.79 -0.68 -10.44
N ALA A 137 -3.93 -0.83 -9.42
CA ALA A 137 -3.51 0.28 -8.57
C ALA A 137 -2.73 1.35 -9.34
N ILE A 138 -1.82 0.95 -10.23
CA ILE A 138 -1.05 1.83 -11.10
C ILE A 138 -1.97 2.58 -12.06
N ASP A 139 -2.92 1.90 -12.70
CA ASP A 139 -3.89 2.51 -13.60
C ASP A 139 -4.72 3.57 -12.87
N CYS A 140 -5.22 3.23 -11.67
CA CYS A 140 -5.92 4.18 -10.81
C CYS A 140 -5.07 5.41 -10.49
N LEU A 141 -3.79 5.23 -10.13
CA LEU A 141 -2.87 6.34 -9.86
C LEU A 141 -2.62 7.20 -11.11
N LEU A 142 -2.45 6.58 -12.27
CA LEU A 142 -2.17 7.29 -13.53
C LEU A 142 -3.35 8.13 -14.02
N GLU A 143 -4.58 7.72 -13.71
CA GLU A 143 -5.78 8.48 -14.02
C GLU A 143 -6.07 9.65 -13.08
N MET A 144 -5.43 9.69 -11.91
CA MET A 144 -5.55 10.84 -11.03
C MET A 144 -4.93 12.09 -11.67
N PRO A 145 -5.49 13.29 -11.41
CA PRO A 145 -4.84 14.54 -11.75
C PRO A 145 -3.40 14.57 -11.23
N GLU A 146 -2.50 15.21 -11.97
CA GLU A 146 -1.07 15.23 -11.63
C GLU A 146 -0.81 15.80 -10.23
N ASP A 147 -1.54 16.85 -9.86
CA ASP A 147 -1.44 17.51 -8.55
C ASP A 147 -1.91 16.62 -7.38
N ASP A 148 -2.79 15.66 -7.63
CA ASP A 148 -3.33 14.74 -6.62
C ASP A 148 -2.61 13.38 -6.60
N ARG A 149 -1.80 13.12 -7.63
CA ARG A 149 -1.11 11.83 -7.82
C ARG A 149 0.14 11.77 -6.97
N SER A 150 0.22 10.77 -6.11
CA SER A 150 1.44 10.49 -5.35
C SER A 150 2.49 9.77 -6.21
N GLU A 151 3.48 10.51 -6.69
CA GLU A 151 4.64 9.95 -7.41
C GLU A 151 5.42 8.92 -6.58
N THR A 152 5.51 9.14 -5.27
CA THR A 152 6.17 8.20 -4.35
C THR A 152 5.44 6.85 -4.33
N ILE A 153 4.11 6.87 -4.23
CA ILE A 153 3.32 5.64 -4.25
C ILE A 153 3.40 4.97 -5.63
N LEU A 154 3.41 5.75 -6.71
CA LEU A 154 3.53 5.21 -8.07
C LEU A 154 4.89 4.52 -8.29
N GLY A 155 5.99 5.15 -7.87
CA GLY A 155 7.32 4.52 -7.87
C GLY A 155 7.36 3.25 -7.02
N SER A 156 6.72 3.26 -5.85
CA SER A 156 6.63 2.08 -4.97
C SER A 156 5.83 0.94 -5.64
N ALA A 157 4.70 1.27 -6.29
CA ALA A 157 3.86 0.31 -6.99
C ALA A 157 4.64 -0.37 -8.14
N TYR A 158 5.35 0.40 -8.98
CA TYR A 158 6.21 -0.16 -10.03
C TYR A 158 7.38 -1.00 -9.48
N THR A 159 7.96 -0.61 -8.35
CA THR A 159 9.01 -1.41 -7.69
C THR A 159 8.46 -2.76 -7.22
N ASN A 160 7.28 -2.77 -6.60
CA ASN A 160 6.66 -4.01 -6.17
C ASN A 160 6.19 -4.88 -7.35
N LEU A 161 5.68 -4.25 -8.42
CA LEU A 161 5.35 -4.92 -9.66
C LEU A 161 6.60 -5.57 -10.29
N THR A 162 7.74 -4.90 -10.27
CA THR A 162 9.03 -5.46 -10.70
C THR A 162 9.33 -6.74 -9.94
N SER A 163 9.30 -6.70 -8.61
CA SER A 163 9.53 -7.89 -7.77
C SER A 163 8.55 -9.01 -8.10
N CYS A 164 7.27 -8.69 -8.28
CA CYS A 164 6.24 -9.66 -8.66
C CYS A 164 6.51 -10.30 -10.03
N LEU A 165 6.92 -9.52 -11.02
CA LEU A 165 7.26 -10.00 -12.37
C LEU A 165 8.53 -10.86 -12.36
N THR A 166 9.52 -10.51 -11.53
CA THR A 166 10.72 -11.33 -11.33
C THR A 166 10.35 -12.72 -10.79
N MET A 167 9.47 -12.80 -9.78
CA MET A 167 9.00 -14.07 -9.23
C MET A 167 8.14 -14.89 -10.21
N LEU A 168 7.59 -14.26 -11.24
CA LEU A 168 6.88 -14.91 -12.35
C LEU A 168 7.80 -15.26 -13.53
N HIS A 169 9.11 -15.01 -13.42
CA HIS A 169 10.09 -15.17 -14.49
C HIS A 169 9.79 -14.31 -15.74
N GLN A 170 9.06 -13.21 -15.58
CA GLN A 170 8.70 -12.26 -16.64
C GLN A 170 9.75 -11.14 -16.70
N TYR A 171 11.00 -11.51 -16.99
CA TYR A 171 12.17 -10.62 -16.80
C TYR A 171 12.14 -9.38 -17.70
N THR A 172 11.64 -9.49 -18.93
CA THR A 172 11.55 -8.35 -19.86
C THR A 172 10.57 -7.30 -19.33
N GLU A 173 9.42 -7.74 -18.84
CA GLU A 173 8.42 -6.89 -18.21
C GLU A 173 8.92 -6.32 -16.88
N ALA A 174 9.61 -7.14 -16.07
CA ALA A 174 10.19 -6.71 -14.81
C ALA A 174 11.20 -5.57 -15.02
N GLU A 175 12.10 -5.69 -15.99
CA GLU A 175 13.08 -4.64 -16.29
C GLU A 175 12.42 -3.35 -16.78
N LYS A 176 11.33 -3.45 -17.56
CA LYS A 176 10.53 -2.28 -17.98
C LYS A 176 9.85 -1.61 -16.78
N ALA A 177 9.25 -2.39 -15.88
CA ALA A 177 8.62 -1.87 -14.66
C ALA A 177 9.66 -1.18 -13.77
N TRP A 178 10.84 -1.77 -13.62
CA TRP A 178 11.95 -1.20 -12.86
C TRP A 178 12.41 0.13 -13.46
N LYS A 179 12.68 0.19 -14.77
CA LYS A 179 13.06 1.43 -15.48
C LYS A 179 11.99 2.51 -15.33
N THR A 180 10.72 2.11 -15.29
CA THR A 180 9.61 3.04 -15.06
C THR A 180 9.59 3.54 -13.61
N ALA A 181 9.82 2.67 -12.62
CA ALA A 181 9.95 3.05 -11.22
C ALA A 181 11.04 4.12 -10.99
N GLN A 182 12.17 4.02 -11.72
CA GLN A 182 13.29 4.97 -11.61
C GLN A 182 12.97 6.40 -12.08
N LYS A 183 11.85 6.61 -12.76
CA LYS A 183 11.39 7.96 -13.14
C LYS A 183 10.78 8.73 -11.97
N TYR A 184 10.45 8.02 -10.89
CA TYR A 184 9.83 8.58 -9.69
C TYR A 184 10.86 8.70 -8.56
N PRO A 185 10.53 9.45 -7.48
CA PRO A 185 11.41 9.55 -6.32
C PRO A 185 11.90 8.17 -5.86
N ALA A 186 13.18 8.09 -5.53
CA ALA A 186 13.83 6.82 -5.19
C ALA A 186 13.12 6.13 -4.03
N GLN A 187 12.77 4.85 -4.23
CA GLN A 187 12.04 4.08 -3.23
C GLN A 187 12.98 3.25 -2.36
N PRO A 188 12.69 3.11 -1.06
CA PRO A 188 13.35 2.11 -0.23
C PRO A 188 13.18 0.74 -0.89
N GLY A 189 14.29 0.08 -1.23
CA GLY A 189 14.27 -1.24 -1.87
C GLY A 189 14.37 -1.30 -3.37
N ALA A 190 14.42 -0.16 -4.06
CA ALA A 190 14.58 -0.15 -5.51
C ALA A 190 15.88 -0.87 -5.92
N ASP A 191 16.97 -0.64 -5.19
CA ASP A 191 18.26 -1.31 -5.43
C ASP A 191 18.23 -2.80 -5.04
N ALA A 192 17.53 -3.17 -3.98
CA ALA A 192 17.37 -4.59 -3.60
C ALA A 192 16.57 -5.36 -4.66
N THR A 193 15.47 -4.77 -5.14
CA THR A 193 14.62 -5.34 -6.19
C THR A 193 15.39 -5.48 -7.51
N ALA A 194 16.20 -4.48 -7.86
CA ALA A 194 17.05 -4.52 -9.04
C ALA A 194 18.11 -5.63 -8.95
N ALA A 195 18.78 -5.75 -7.80
CA ALA A 195 19.78 -6.80 -7.58
C ALA A 195 19.16 -8.20 -7.74
N ILE A 196 17.98 -8.44 -7.14
CA ILE A 196 17.26 -9.72 -7.27
C ILE A 196 16.83 -9.98 -8.72
N LEU A 197 16.33 -8.96 -9.44
CA LEU A 197 15.99 -9.08 -10.87
C LEU A 197 17.19 -9.50 -11.71
N TYR A 198 18.32 -8.79 -11.59
CA TYR A 198 19.49 -9.07 -12.41
C TYR A 198 20.16 -10.39 -12.03
N ALA A 199 20.12 -10.80 -10.76
CA ALA A 199 20.54 -12.13 -10.34
C ALA A 199 19.70 -13.22 -11.03
N ALA A 200 18.37 -13.06 -11.05
CA ALA A 200 17.46 -13.99 -11.72
C ALA A 200 17.64 -14.04 -13.24
N MET A 201 18.21 -12.99 -13.84
CA MET A 201 18.60 -12.93 -15.25
C MET A 201 20.02 -13.49 -15.52
N GLY A 202 20.77 -13.89 -14.48
CA GLY A 202 22.16 -14.34 -14.58
C GLY A 202 23.19 -13.21 -14.79
N ASP A 203 22.81 -11.95 -14.58
CA ASP A 203 23.68 -10.79 -14.77
C ASP A 203 24.36 -10.41 -13.45
N ALA A 204 25.45 -11.11 -13.13
CA ALA A 204 26.22 -10.91 -11.90
C ALA A 204 26.82 -9.50 -11.79
N GLU A 205 27.22 -8.89 -12.92
CA GLU A 205 27.79 -7.53 -12.94
C GLU A 205 26.76 -6.50 -12.49
N LYS A 206 25.55 -6.52 -13.07
CA LYS A 206 24.48 -5.60 -12.66
C LYS A 206 23.99 -5.90 -11.24
N THR A 207 24.00 -7.16 -10.83
CA THR A 207 23.68 -7.57 -9.46
C THR A 207 24.61 -6.87 -8.48
N GLU A 208 25.93 -7.01 -8.65
CA GLU A 208 26.94 -6.39 -7.78
C GLU A 208 26.86 -4.86 -7.77
N LYS A 209 26.59 -4.25 -8.94
CA LYS A 209 26.35 -2.80 -9.02
C LYS A 209 25.22 -2.36 -8.09
N HIS A 210 24.08 -3.05 -8.13
CA HIS A 210 22.93 -2.71 -7.30
C HIS A 210 23.11 -3.08 -5.83
N ILE A 211 23.82 -4.16 -5.51
CA ILE A 211 24.26 -4.49 -4.14
C ILE A 211 25.16 -3.38 -3.58
N GLY A 212 26.09 -2.84 -4.38
CA GLY A 212 26.94 -1.71 -4.00
C GLY A 212 26.13 -0.44 -3.70
N GLN A 213 25.13 -0.13 -4.55
CA GLN A 213 24.22 1.00 -4.32
C GLN A 213 23.35 0.79 -3.06
N LEU A 214 22.83 -0.42 -2.87
CA LEU A 214 22.05 -0.79 -1.69
C LEU A 214 22.85 -0.63 -0.40
N LYS A 215 24.12 -1.06 -0.40
CA LYS A 215 25.03 -0.90 0.75
C LYS A 215 25.20 0.57 1.17
N LEU A 216 25.27 1.48 0.19
CA LEU A 216 25.43 2.91 0.46
C LEU A 216 24.14 3.57 0.98
N LYS A 217 22.99 3.23 0.38
CA LYS A 217 21.72 3.91 0.66
C LYS A 217 20.89 3.26 1.77
N HIS A 218 20.84 1.94 1.80
CA HIS A 218 19.98 1.14 2.68
C HIS A 218 20.70 -0.11 3.22
N PRO A 219 21.76 0.05 4.02
CA PRO A 219 22.58 -1.07 4.51
C PRO A 219 21.79 -2.11 5.31
N ALA A 220 20.64 -1.73 5.89
CA ALA A 220 19.77 -2.64 6.64
C ALA A 220 19.25 -3.81 5.79
N TRP A 221 19.14 -3.66 4.46
CA TRP A 221 18.60 -4.71 3.57
C TRP A 221 19.70 -5.49 2.87
N LEU A 222 20.97 -5.11 3.09
CA LEU A 222 22.12 -5.67 2.38
C LEU A 222 22.27 -7.17 2.61
N GLN A 223 22.26 -7.61 3.87
CA GLN A 223 22.55 -9.00 4.21
C GLN A 223 21.54 -9.95 3.55
N GLN A 224 20.25 -9.69 3.76
CA GLN A 224 19.18 -10.51 3.18
C GLN A 224 19.19 -10.49 1.64
N THR A 225 19.41 -9.31 1.05
CA THR A 225 19.43 -9.20 -0.43
C THR A 225 20.61 -9.98 -1.00
N LYS A 226 21.79 -9.84 -0.39
CA LYS A 226 23.00 -10.53 -0.85
C LYS A 226 22.85 -12.05 -0.75
N GLU A 227 22.37 -12.55 0.39
CA GLU A 227 22.11 -13.99 0.57
C GLU A 227 21.18 -14.53 -0.50
N MET A 228 20.09 -13.81 -0.80
CA MET A 228 19.14 -14.20 -1.83
C MET A 228 19.77 -14.17 -3.23
N THR A 229 20.50 -13.11 -3.60
CA THR A 229 21.13 -13.01 -4.92
C THR A 229 22.22 -14.07 -5.12
N ASP A 230 22.98 -14.39 -4.07
CA ASP A 230 23.99 -15.45 -4.09
C ASP A 230 23.33 -16.82 -4.30
N GLN A 231 22.20 -17.08 -3.63
CA GLN A 231 21.45 -18.32 -3.82
C GLN A 231 20.91 -18.45 -5.25
N ILE A 232 20.40 -17.36 -5.82
CA ILE A 232 19.86 -17.32 -7.19
C ILE A 232 20.96 -17.58 -8.21
N LEU A 233 22.09 -16.86 -8.12
CA LEU A 233 23.21 -16.99 -9.07
C LEU A 233 23.86 -18.38 -9.04
N ASN A 234 23.81 -19.06 -7.90
CA ASN A 234 24.33 -20.42 -7.73
C ASN A 234 23.26 -21.51 -7.97
N GLY A 235 22.06 -21.17 -8.46
CA GLY A 235 21.01 -22.15 -8.75
C GLY A 235 20.37 -22.83 -7.53
N THR A 236 20.66 -22.34 -6.31
CA THR A 236 20.20 -22.97 -5.05
C THR A 236 18.90 -22.36 -4.52
N HIS A 237 18.46 -21.23 -5.07
CA HIS A 237 17.22 -20.60 -4.63
C HIS A 237 16.00 -21.38 -5.17
N PRO A 238 15.06 -21.84 -4.32
CA PRO A 238 13.97 -22.73 -4.75
C PRO A 238 12.99 -22.09 -5.74
N ALA A 239 12.87 -20.76 -5.73
CA ALA A 239 12.06 -20.03 -6.70
C ALA A 239 12.78 -19.74 -8.03
N PHE A 240 14.09 -19.99 -8.13
CA PHE A 240 14.90 -19.72 -9.32
C PHE A 240 15.87 -20.90 -9.55
N PRO A 241 15.35 -22.10 -9.88
CA PRO A 241 16.20 -23.26 -10.12
C PRO A 241 17.07 -23.04 -11.37
N GLU A 242 18.26 -23.63 -11.38
CA GLU A 242 19.05 -23.79 -12.61
C GLU A 242 18.19 -24.51 -13.65
N THR A 243 18.04 -23.91 -14.83
CA THR A 243 17.50 -24.63 -15.99
C THR A 243 18.63 -25.44 -16.61
N ASP A 244 18.49 -26.77 -16.56
CA ASP A 244 19.35 -27.74 -17.26
C ASP A 244 19.52 -27.43 -18.77
#